data_AF-A0AAW1JGK9-F1
#
_entry.id   AF-A0AAW1JGK9-F1
#
_cell.length_a   1.000
_cell.length_b   1.000
_cell.length_c   1.000
_cell.angle_alpha   90.00
_cell.angle_beta   90.00
_cell.angle_gamma   90.00
#
_symmetry.space_group_name_H-M   'P 1'
#
loop_
_entity.id
_entity.type
_entity.pdbx_description
1 polymer ?
#
loop_
_entity_poly.entity_id
_entity_poly.type
_entity_poly.pdbx_seq_one_letter_code
_entity_poly.pdbx_strand_id
1 'polypeptide(L)'
;MKEIAAERKQRKTKKTEIKYNMKDLKNAATERQLTKQKGNRKKEWLDEECKTEIEKRKRLRIRLLESQKEIDKIKFQEQRKKVKRLCRQRKRRAMERKLRAMEDKYKRKEIRNFYKDAKEIRKGHNGRTVHYKNKEGHLIYEENEVADRWREYFEELLNEPATEINSYSQSVKTNLQDEEEEPTRDEINNIINKLQTFRTIIKALVK
;
A
#
# COMPACT_ATOMS: atom_id res chain seq x y z
N MET A 1 -25.23 25.03 1.43
CA MET A 1 -23.84 25.02 0.91
C MET A 1 -22.80 24.48 1.91
N LYS A 2 -22.80 24.89 3.19
CA LYS A 2 -21.82 24.40 4.19
C LYS A 2 -22.02 22.92 4.59
N GLU A 3 -23.27 22.45 4.57
CA GLU A 3 -23.68 21.10 5.00
C GLU A 3 -23.27 19.99 4.02
N ILE A 4 -23.55 20.19 2.71
CA ILE A 4 -23.09 19.30 1.62
C ILE A 4 -21.55 19.17 1.60
N ALA A 5 -20.83 20.24 1.97
CA ALA A 5 -19.38 20.19 2.06
C ALA A 5 -18.89 19.37 3.27
N ALA A 6 -19.61 19.38 4.39
CA ALA A 6 -19.32 18.59 5.58
C ALA A 6 -19.59 17.09 5.35
N GLU A 7 -20.71 16.74 4.71
CA GLU A 7 -21.02 15.35 4.34
C GLU A 7 -20.03 14.77 3.33
N ARG A 8 -19.63 15.56 2.32
CA ARG A 8 -18.57 15.14 1.38
C ARG A 8 -17.23 14.92 2.07
N LYS A 9 -16.94 15.66 3.14
CA LYS A 9 -15.74 15.50 3.95
C LYS A 9 -15.84 14.21 4.79
N GLN A 10 -16.98 13.96 5.43
CA GLN A 10 -17.26 12.72 6.17
C GLN A 10 -17.26 11.47 5.28
N ARG A 11 -17.85 11.52 4.08
CA ARG A 11 -17.81 10.40 3.12
C ARG A 11 -16.38 10.10 2.66
N LYS A 12 -15.55 11.13 2.47
CA LYS A 12 -14.12 10.96 2.13
C LYS A 12 -13.31 10.36 3.28
N THR A 13 -13.53 10.81 4.52
CA THR A 13 -12.84 10.28 5.70
C THR A 13 -13.22 8.83 5.97
N LYS A 14 -14.52 8.50 5.96
CA LYS A 14 -15.02 7.12 6.07
C LYS A 14 -14.43 6.20 4.98
N LYS A 15 -14.41 6.66 3.73
CA LYS A 15 -13.82 5.88 2.61
C LYS A 15 -12.32 5.67 2.78
N THR A 16 -11.59 6.64 3.35
CA THR A 16 -10.16 6.46 3.65
C THR A 16 -9.94 5.51 4.83
N GLU A 17 -10.72 5.59 5.90
CA GLU A 17 -10.64 4.70 7.06
C GLU A 17 -10.92 3.24 6.67
N ILE A 18 -12.01 2.99 5.94
CA ILE A 18 -12.36 1.64 5.44
C ILE A 18 -11.22 1.07 4.58
N LYS A 19 -10.61 1.91 3.73
CA LYS A 19 -9.51 1.49 2.86
C LYS A 19 -8.23 1.15 3.65
N TYR A 20 -7.97 1.85 4.76
CA TYR A 20 -6.86 1.55 5.66
C TYR A 20 -7.13 0.25 6.43
N ASN A 21 -8.32 0.11 7.03
CA ASN A 21 -8.71 -1.11 7.76
C ASN A 21 -8.65 -2.37 6.89
N MET A 22 -9.14 -2.31 5.64
CA MET A 22 -9.09 -3.46 4.73
C MET A 22 -7.65 -3.87 4.37
N LYS A 23 -6.73 -2.91 4.28
CA LYS A 23 -5.32 -3.20 4.00
C LYS A 23 -4.65 -3.87 5.20
N ASP A 24 -4.97 -3.41 6.40
CA ASP A 24 -4.40 -3.93 7.64
C ASP A 24 -4.97 -5.32 7.95
N LEU A 25 -6.26 -5.56 7.69
CA LEU A 25 -6.89 -6.87 7.79
C LEU A 25 -6.27 -7.89 6.82
N LYS A 26 -6.06 -7.50 5.55
CA LYS A 26 -5.36 -8.34 4.56
C LYS A 26 -3.93 -8.64 4.98
N ASN A 27 -3.22 -7.67 5.55
CA ASN A 27 -1.86 -7.88 6.03
C ASN A 27 -1.82 -8.82 7.24
N ALA A 28 -2.74 -8.67 8.20
CA ALA A 28 -2.84 -9.53 9.37
C ALA A 28 -3.20 -10.98 9.00
N ALA A 29 -4.19 -11.17 8.12
CA ALA A 29 -4.58 -12.48 7.61
C ALA A 29 -3.44 -13.17 6.85
N THR A 30 -2.74 -12.41 5.99
CA THR A 30 -1.56 -12.91 5.27
C THR A 30 -0.32 -13.07 6.15
N GLU A 31 -0.30 -12.63 7.41
CA GLU A 31 0.80 -12.95 8.35
C GLU A 31 0.51 -14.23 9.14
N ARG A 32 -0.76 -14.57 9.40
CA ARG A 32 -1.16 -15.82 10.07
C ARG A 32 -1.02 -17.06 9.18
N GLN A 33 -1.37 -16.95 7.89
CA GLN A 33 -1.37 -18.10 6.98
C GLN A 33 -0.07 -18.30 6.18
N LEU A 34 0.82 -17.31 6.15
CA LEU A 34 2.06 -17.38 5.37
C LEU A 34 3.26 -17.46 6.30
N THR A 35 4.13 -18.44 6.09
CA THR A 35 5.47 -18.46 6.68
C THR A 35 6.37 -17.43 5.98
N LYS A 36 6.17 -16.15 6.27
CA LYS A 36 7.05 -15.08 5.79
C LYS A 36 8.32 -15.07 6.63
N GLN A 37 9.40 -15.69 6.15
CA GLN A 37 10.73 -15.37 6.68
C GLN A 37 11.03 -13.90 6.34
N LYS A 38 10.83 -12.99 7.32
CA LYS A 38 11.26 -11.59 7.22
C LYS A 38 12.79 -11.58 7.27
N GLY A 39 13.42 -11.84 6.12
CA GLY A 39 14.85 -11.61 5.96
C GLY A 39 15.12 -10.13 6.24
N ASN A 40 15.63 -9.84 7.44
CA ASN A 40 15.90 -8.49 7.93
C ASN A 40 17.19 -7.98 7.32
N ARG A 41 17.25 -7.92 5.98
CA ARG A 41 18.37 -7.30 5.28
C ARG A 41 18.19 -5.80 5.41
N LYS A 42 18.85 -5.21 6.40
CA LYS A 42 19.00 -3.75 6.50
C LYS A 42 19.49 -3.27 5.13
N LYS A 43 18.73 -2.37 4.51
CA LYS A 43 19.12 -1.76 3.24
C LYS A 43 20.32 -0.87 3.52
N GLU A 44 21.50 -1.32 3.14
CA GLU A 44 22.79 -0.65 3.38
C GLU A 44 22.86 0.79 2.84
N TRP A 45 21.99 1.15 1.89
CA TRP A 45 21.89 2.52 1.34
C TRP A 45 20.92 3.42 2.11
N LEU A 46 20.08 2.87 3.00
CA LEU A 46 19.02 3.59 3.67
C LEU A 46 19.54 4.21 4.98
N ASP A 47 20.21 5.34 4.84
CA ASP A 47 20.74 6.14 5.94
C ASP A 47 19.61 6.75 6.78
N GLU A 48 19.92 7.14 8.03
CA GLU A 48 18.96 7.81 8.93
C GLU A 48 18.41 9.11 8.32
N GLU A 49 19.25 9.87 7.61
CA GLU A 49 18.81 11.06 6.86
C GLU A 49 17.74 10.72 5.80
N CYS A 50 17.88 9.58 5.10
CA CYS A 50 16.84 9.15 4.16
C CYS A 50 15.53 8.84 4.88
N LYS A 51 15.60 8.18 6.04
CA LYS A 51 14.40 7.84 6.81
C LYS A 51 13.69 9.11 7.31
N THR A 52 14.42 10.06 7.86
CA THR A 52 13.83 11.31 8.37
C THR A 52 13.17 12.12 7.26
N GLU A 53 13.80 12.22 6.09
CA GLU A 53 13.24 12.94 4.95
C GLU A 53 12.02 12.22 4.34
N ILE A 54 12.01 10.88 4.32
CA ILE A 54 10.84 10.06 3.95
C ILE A 54 9.68 10.31 4.91
N GLU A 55 9.95 10.38 6.22
CA GLU A 55 8.92 10.63 7.22
C GLU A 55 8.36 12.06 7.13
N LYS A 56 9.22 13.06 6.88
CA LYS A 56 8.78 14.43 6.54
C LYS A 56 7.85 14.45 5.34
N ARG A 57 8.19 13.71 4.27
CA ARG A 57 7.32 13.57 3.08
C ARG A 57 5.97 12.93 3.43
N LYS A 58 5.96 11.91 4.30
CA LYS A 58 4.74 11.25 4.76
C LYS A 58 3.85 12.21 5.55
N ARG A 59 4.42 12.99 6.48
CA ARG A 59 3.71 14.04 7.21
C ARG A 59 3.11 15.10 6.30
N LEU A 60 3.87 15.60 5.32
CA LEU A 60 3.34 16.55 4.32
C LEU A 60 2.25 15.95 3.45
N ARG A 61 2.31 14.64 3.16
CA ARG A 61 1.24 13.94 2.43
C ARG A 61 -0.05 13.92 3.23
N ILE A 62 0.03 13.62 4.53
CA ILE A 62 -1.13 13.63 5.44
C ILE A 62 -1.73 15.03 5.49
N ARG A 63 -0.91 16.05 5.76
CA ARG A 63 -1.36 17.45 5.78
C ARG A 63 -2.04 17.88 4.47
N LEU A 64 -1.49 17.50 3.32
CA LEU A 64 -2.09 17.77 2.02
C LEU A 64 -3.48 17.14 1.87
N LEU A 65 -3.68 15.92 2.39
CA LEU A 65 -4.97 15.23 2.33
C LEU A 65 -6.03 15.88 3.24
N GLU A 66 -5.61 16.45 4.37
CA GLU A 66 -6.50 17.13 5.32
C GLU A 66 -6.89 18.55 4.86
N SER A 67 -5.89 19.32 4.44
CA SER A 67 -5.99 20.76 4.18
C SER A 67 -6.42 21.07 2.75
N GLN A 68 -5.98 20.27 1.77
CA GLN A 68 -6.20 20.45 0.33
C GLN A 68 -5.77 21.83 -0.23
N LYS A 69 -4.97 22.60 0.51
CA LYS A 69 -4.43 23.90 0.09
C LYS A 69 -3.29 23.76 -0.93
N GLU A 70 -3.18 24.72 -1.86
CA GLU A 70 -2.13 24.71 -2.88
C GLU A 70 -0.71 24.84 -2.27
N ILE A 71 -0.56 25.58 -1.17
CA ILE A 71 0.72 25.71 -0.44
C ILE A 71 1.21 24.33 0.06
N ASP A 72 0.31 23.52 0.61
CA ASP A 72 0.66 22.18 1.11
C ASP A 72 1.01 21.23 -0.05
N LYS A 73 0.40 21.44 -1.22
CA LYS A 73 0.72 20.70 -2.45
C LYS A 73 2.12 21.03 -2.95
N ILE A 74 2.50 22.31 -2.99
CA ILE A 74 3.85 22.76 -3.36
C ILE A 74 4.89 22.16 -2.41
N LYS A 75 4.70 22.32 -1.09
CA LYS A 75 5.59 21.76 -0.06
C LYS A 75 5.76 20.24 -0.20
N PHE A 76 4.66 19.51 -0.42
CA PHE A 76 4.72 18.07 -0.65
C PHE A 76 5.49 17.70 -1.93
N GLN A 77 5.27 18.43 -3.03
CA GLN A 77 5.95 18.16 -4.30
C GLN A 77 7.46 18.40 -4.20
N GLU A 78 7.88 19.51 -3.58
CA GLU A 78 9.29 19.81 -3.33
C GLU A 78 9.94 18.73 -2.47
N GLN A 79 9.31 18.38 -1.35
CA GLN A 79 9.83 17.32 -0.47
C GLN A 79 9.87 15.97 -1.19
N ARG A 80 8.89 15.65 -2.03
CA ARG A 80 8.89 14.42 -2.85
C ARG A 80 10.06 14.39 -3.82
N LYS A 81 10.36 15.52 -4.50
CA LYS A 81 11.53 15.64 -5.39
C LYS A 81 12.84 15.49 -4.60
N LYS A 82 12.96 16.16 -3.45
CA LYS A 82 14.12 16.07 -2.55
C LYS A 82 14.39 14.63 -2.12
N VAL A 83 13.40 13.95 -1.57
CA VAL A 83 13.51 12.53 -1.16
C VAL A 83 13.90 11.63 -2.33
N LYS A 84 13.30 11.84 -3.52
CA LYS A 84 13.63 11.06 -4.72
C LYS A 84 15.10 11.23 -5.11
N ARG A 85 15.61 12.46 -5.11
CA ARG A 85 17.02 12.76 -5.40
C ARG A 85 17.95 12.14 -4.37
N LEU A 86 17.68 12.36 -3.08
CA LEU A 86 18.46 11.83 -1.96
C LEU A 86 18.55 10.31 -2.00
N CYS A 87 17.41 9.61 -2.10
CA CYS A 87 17.38 8.15 -2.16
C CYS A 87 18.12 7.60 -3.39
N ARG A 88 18.02 8.27 -4.55
CA ARG A 88 18.76 7.88 -5.76
C ARG A 88 20.27 8.02 -5.56
N GLN A 89 20.71 9.13 -4.97
CA GLN A 89 22.12 9.37 -4.68
C GLN A 89 22.68 8.36 -3.69
N ARG A 90 21.97 8.08 -2.58
CA ARG A 90 22.41 7.10 -1.58
C ARG A 90 22.49 5.68 -2.16
N LYS A 91 21.51 5.28 -2.98
CA LYS A 91 21.57 4.01 -3.73
C LYS A 91 22.79 3.91 -4.63
N ARG A 92 23.08 4.97 -5.39
CA ARG A 92 24.24 5.00 -6.31
C ARG A 92 25.55 4.87 -5.53
N ARG A 93 25.73 5.64 -4.46
CA ARG A 93 26.91 5.53 -3.59
C ARG A 93 27.09 4.15 -2.97
N ALA A 94 25.99 3.52 -2.54
CA ALA A 94 26.05 2.16 -2.01
C ALA A 94 26.46 1.15 -3.10
N MET A 95 25.97 1.32 -4.33
CA MET A 95 26.37 0.47 -5.46
C MET A 95 27.84 0.69 -5.85
N GLU A 96 28.31 1.94 -5.91
CA GLU A 96 29.71 2.28 -6.15
C GLU A 96 30.65 1.65 -5.10
N ARG A 97 30.28 1.72 -3.81
CA ARG A 97 31.05 1.03 -2.74
C ARG A 97 31.12 -0.48 -2.95
N LYS A 98 30.01 -1.11 -3.34
CA LYS A 98 29.98 -2.54 -3.65
C LYS A 98 30.86 -2.91 -4.84
N LEU A 99 30.82 -2.10 -5.90
CA LEU A 99 31.67 -2.31 -7.08
C LEU A 99 33.16 -2.16 -6.74
N ARG A 100 33.55 -1.14 -5.97
CA ARG A 100 34.93 -1.00 -5.48
C ARG A 100 35.38 -2.20 -4.65
N ALA A 101 34.54 -2.66 -3.73
CA ALA A 101 34.86 -3.86 -2.94
C ALA A 101 35.03 -5.11 -3.82
N MET A 102 34.27 -5.21 -4.92
CA MET A 102 34.39 -6.29 -5.90
C MET A 102 35.69 -6.17 -6.73
N GLU A 103 36.08 -4.97 -7.13
CA GLU A 103 37.37 -4.70 -7.79
C GLU A 103 38.55 -5.05 -6.89
N ASP A 104 38.48 -4.70 -5.59
CA ASP A 104 39.52 -5.04 -4.62
C ASP A 104 39.65 -6.55 -4.43
N LYS A 105 38.54 -7.28 -4.38
CA LYS A 105 38.54 -8.76 -4.34
C LYS A 105 39.19 -9.36 -5.58
N TYR A 106 38.94 -8.79 -6.76
CA TYR A 106 39.58 -9.22 -8.00
C TYR A 106 41.10 -9.00 -7.95
N LYS A 107 41.56 -7.82 -7.51
CA LYS A 107 42.98 -7.51 -7.33
C LYS A 107 43.68 -8.44 -6.34
N ARG A 108 42.99 -8.83 -5.27
CA ARG A 108 43.48 -9.79 -4.26
C ARG A 108 43.42 -11.25 -4.71
N LYS A 109 43.01 -11.53 -5.96
CA LYS A 109 42.80 -12.88 -6.51
C LYS A 109 41.77 -13.72 -5.74
N GLU A 110 40.81 -13.09 -5.06
CA GLU A 110 39.68 -13.76 -4.40
C GLU A 110 38.57 -14.10 -5.41
N ILE A 111 38.89 -14.94 -6.41
CA ILE A 111 38.04 -15.22 -7.58
C ILE A 111 36.65 -15.74 -7.19
N ARG A 112 36.57 -16.64 -6.20
CA ARG A 112 35.30 -17.20 -5.71
C ARG A 112 34.38 -16.10 -5.13
N ASN A 113 34.94 -15.18 -4.35
CA ASN A 113 34.16 -14.10 -3.74
C ASN A 113 33.71 -13.07 -4.79
N PHE A 114 34.57 -12.77 -5.77
CA PHE A 114 34.23 -11.93 -6.91
C PHE A 114 33.01 -12.47 -7.67
N TYR A 115 33.03 -13.75 -8.08
CA TYR A 115 31.91 -14.33 -8.82
C TYR A 115 30.65 -14.49 -7.95
N LYS A 116 30.79 -14.66 -6.64
CA LYS A 116 29.65 -14.65 -5.71
C LYS A 116 28.97 -13.29 -5.68
N ASP A 117 29.75 -12.20 -5.58
CA ASP A 117 29.23 -10.83 -5.61
C ASP A 117 28.61 -10.50 -6.99
N ALA A 118 29.28 -10.89 -8.09
CA ALA A 118 28.77 -10.75 -9.45
C ALA A 118 27.41 -11.44 -9.62
N LYS A 119 27.30 -12.67 -9.09
CA LYS A 119 26.05 -13.44 -9.09
C LYS A 119 24.97 -12.74 -8.29
N GLU A 120 25.29 -12.14 -7.13
CA GLU A 120 24.33 -11.38 -6.32
C GLU A 120 23.85 -10.11 -7.04
N ILE A 121 24.75 -9.37 -7.70
CA ILE A 121 24.39 -8.17 -8.49
C ILE A 121 23.51 -8.53 -9.68
N ARG A 122 23.83 -9.64 -10.37
CA ARG A 122 23.03 -10.15 -11.50
C ARG A 122 21.69 -10.73 -11.05
N LYS A 123 21.61 -11.23 -9.81
CA LYS A 123 20.39 -11.79 -9.25
C LYS A 123 19.36 -10.65 -9.12
N GLY A 124 18.48 -10.58 -10.12
CA GLY A 124 17.39 -9.62 -10.17
C GLY A 124 16.38 -9.79 -9.04
N HIS A 125 15.19 -9.23 -9.23
CA HIS A 125 14.11 -9.44 -8.29
C HIS A 125 13.62 -10.89 -8.36
N ASN A 126 14.13 -11.75 -7.49
CA ASN A 126 13.45 -13.00 -7.18
C ASN A 126 12.27 -12.64 -6.28
N GLY A 127 11.08 -12.53 -6.88
CA GLY A 127 9.85 -12.52 -6.12
C GLY A 127 9.90 -13.70 -5.15
N ARG A 128 9.67 -13.43 -3.86
CA ARG A 128 9.52 -14.55 -2.92
C ARG A 128 8.25 -15.26 -3.32
N THR A 129 8.37 -16.51 -3.77
CA THR A 129 7.21 -17.37 -3.97
C THR A 129 6.49 -17.47 -2.63
N VAL A 130 5.27 -16.97 -2.61
CA VAL A 130 4.39 -17.05 -1.43
C VAL A 130 3.75 -18.43 -1.49
N HIS A 131 3.85 -19.19 -0.41
CA HIS A 131 3.24 -20.52 -0.32
C HIS A 131 2.19 -20.45 0.78
N TYR A 132 1.01 -20.99 0.50
CA TYR A 132 -0.12 -20.99 1.44
C TYR A 132 -0.13 -22.29 2.22
N LYS A 133 -0.66 -22.27 3.45
CA LYS A 133 -0.83 -23.46 4.26
C LYS A 133 -2.31 -23.76 4.49
N ASN A 134 -2.68 -25.03 4.38
CA ASN A 134 -4.00 -25.51 4.79
C ASN A 134 -4.13 -25.46 6.33
N LYS A 135 -5.30 -25.81 6.88
CA LYS A 135 -5.52 -25.83 8.34
C LYS A 135 -4.60 -26.81 9.07
N GLU A 136 -4.23 -27.91 8.42
CA GLU A 136 -3.34 -28.96 8.94
C GLU A 136 -1.85 -28.59 8.83
N GLY A 137 -1.52 -27.48 8.16
CA GLY A 137 -0.15 -26.98 7.98
C GLY A 137 0.57 -27.45 6.72
N HIS A 138 -0.08 -28.20 5.84
CA HIS A 138 0.43 -28.63 4.53
C HIS A 138 0.43 -27.48 3.51
N LEU A 139 1.39 -27.49 2.59
CA LEU A 139 1.53 -26.46 1.56
C LEU A 139 0.48 -26.65 0.45
N ILE A 140 -0.22 -25.57 0.13
CA ILE A 140 -1.22 -25.50 -0.93
C ILE A 140 -0.54 -24.95 -2.19
N TYR A 141 -0.78 -25.60 -3.33
CA TYR A 141 -0.22 -25.23 -4.63
C TYR A 141 -1.29 -24.84 -5.66
N GLU A 142 -2.52 -25.35 -5.52
CA GLU A 142 -3.62 -25.12 -6.46
C GLU A 142 -4.43 -23.87 -6.11
N GLU A 143 -4.85 -23.11 -7.13
CA GLU A 143 -5.55 -21.84 -6.94
C GLU A 143 -6.92 -22.01 -6.26
N ASN A 144 -7.63 -23.11 -6.58
CA ASN A 144 -8.93 -23.45 -6.00
C ASN A 144 -8.81 -23.70 -4.49
N GLU A 145 -7.81 -24.50 -4.08
CA GLU A 145 -7.54 -24.80 -2.68
C GLU A 145 -7.16 -23.54 -1.88
N VAL A 146 -6.46 -22.58 -2.51
CA VAL A 146 -6.17 -21.27 -1.88
C VAL A 146 -7.47 -20.50 -1.66
N ALA A 147 -8.38 -20.47 -2.65
CA ALA A 147 -9.65 -19.78 -2.54
C ALA A 147 -10.54 -20.39 -1.44
N ASP A 148 -10.61 -21.71 -1.35
CA ASP A 148 -11.36 -22.38 -0.29
C ASP A 148 -10.72 -22.17 1.09
N ARG A 149 -9.38 -22.17 1.18
CA ARG A 149 -8.68 -21.82 2.42
C ARG A 149 -8.96 -20.38 2.89
N TRP A 150 -9.13 -19.44 1.95
CA TRP A 150 -9.56 -18.07 2.25
C TRP A 150 -11.01 -18.01 2.70
N ARG A 151 -11.91 -18.75 2.05
CA ARG A 151 -13.32 -18.86 2.42
C ARG A 151 -13.45 -19.33 3.87
N GLU A 152 -12.83 -20.47 4.19
CA GLU A 152 -12.83 -21.04 5.55
C GLU A 152 -12.27 -20.05 6.58
N TYR A 153 -11.17 -19.37 6.25
CA TYR A 153 -10.55 -18.41 7.18
C TYR A 153 -11.45 -17.21 7.46
N PHE A 154 -12.11 -16.67 6.44
CA PHE A 154 -13.02 -15.54 6.62
C PHE A 154 -14.32 -15.96 7.29
N GLU A 155 -14.82 -17.16 7.02
CA GLU A 155 -15.97 -17.71 7.75
C GLU A 155 -15.68 -17.85 9.23
N GLU A 156 -14.54 -18.43 9.62
CA GLU A 156 -14.12 -18.52 11.03
C GLU A 156 -13.92 -17.13 11.65
N LEU A 157 -13.31 -16.20 10.92
CA LEU A 157 -13.01 -14.87 11.44
C LEU A 157 -14.25 -13.97 11.59
N LEU A 158 -15.23 -14.10 10.69
CA LEU A 158 -16.41 -13.22 10.63
C LEU A 158 -17.63 -13.82 11.33
N ASN A 159 -17.73 -15.14 11.43
CA ASN A 159 -18.87 -15.86 11.99
C ASN A 159 -18.57 -16.46 13.38
N GLU A 160 -17.52 -16.01 14.06
CA GLU A 160 -17.22 -16.43 15.42
C GLU A 160 -18.43 -16.10 16.34
N PRO A 161 -18.97 -17.08 17.11
CA PRO A 161 -20.11 -16.84 17.97
C PRO A 161 -19.75 -15.76 19.00
N ALA A 162 -20.67 -14.81 19.17
CA ALA A 162 -20.46 -13.57 19.92
C ALA A 162 -19.75 -13.79 21.27
N THR A 163 -18.46 -13.46 21.33
CA THR A 163 -17.91 -12.87 22.54
C THR A 163 -18.35 -11.40 22.60
N GLU A 164 -18.47 -10.86 23.82
CA GLU A 164 -19.19 -9.63 24.20
C GLU A 164 -18.98 -8.38 23.32
N ILE A 165 -17.92 -8.36 22.50
CA ILE A 165 -17.57 -7.35 21.50
C ILE A 165 -18.62 -7.24 20.37
N ASN A 166 -19.34 -8.33 20.05
CA ASN A 166 -20.26 -8.36 18.91
C ASN A 166 -21.60 -7.64 19.15
N SER A 167 -21.92 -7.29 20.40
CA SER A 167 -23.15 -6.56 20.76
C SER A 167 -23.21 -5.15 20.16
N TYR A 168 -22.04 -4.52 19.93
CA TYR A 168 -21.97 -3.17 19.35
C TYR A 168 -22.23 -3.16 17.84
N SER A 169 -21.99 -4.26 17.12
CA SER A 169 -22.24 -4.33 15.66
C SER A 169 -23.73 -4.54 15.35
N GLN A 170 -24.45 -5.22 16.24
CA GLN A 170 -25.86 -5.54 16.04
C GLN A 170 -26.78 -4.33 16.22
N SER A 171 -26.42 -3.37 17.09
CA SER A 171 -27.17 -2.12 17.26
C SER A 171 -27.03 -1.13 16.10
N VAL A 172 -25.98 -1.26 15.28
CA VAL A 172 -25.75 -0.40 14.11
C VAL A 172 -26.58 -0.87 12.92
N LYS A 173 -26.84 -2.18 12.78
CA LYS A 173 -27.64 -2.73 11.67
C LYS A 173 -29.11 -2.33 11.73
N THR A 174 -29.66 -2.08 12.92
CA THR A 174 -31.07 -1.68 13.08
C THR A 174 -31.32 -0.19 12.90
N ASN A 175 -30.27 0.63 12.77
CA ASN A 175 -30.36 2.09 12.59
C ASN A 175 -30.05 2.56 11.15
N LEU A 176 -30.01 1.64 10.18
CA LEU A 176 -29.63 1.92 8.78
C LEU A 176 -30.77 1.67 7.78
N GLN A 177 -32.02 1.69 8.24
CA GLN A 177 -33.17 1.89 7.36
C GLN A 177 -33.39 3.39 7.15
N ASP A 178 -32.41 4.04 6.53
CA ASP A 178 -32.68 5.29 5.84
C ASP A 178 -33.25 4.87 4.47
N GLU A 179 -34.55 5.10 4.26
CA GLU A 179 -35.16 5.09 2.93
C GLU A 179 -34.52 6.22 2.11
N GLU A 180 -33.39 5.94 1.46
CA GLU A 180 -32.84 6.84 0.43
C GLU A 180 -33.77 6.74 -0.79
N GLU A 181 -34.51 7.82 -1.06
CA GLU A 181 -35.37 7.96 -2.24
C GLU A 181 -34.58 7.67 -3.54
N GLU A 182 -35.21 6.96 -4.47
CA GLU A 182 -34.60 6.62 -5.75
C GLU A 182 -34.21 7.90 -6.52
N PRO A 183 -32.97 8.01 -7.04
CA PRO A 183 -32.49 9.23 -7.65
C PRO A 183 -33.26 9.54 -8.95
N THR A 184 -33.72 10.78 -9.05
CA THR A 184 -34.52 11.26 -10.19
C THR A 184 -33.72 11.20 -11.49
N ARG A 185 -34.38 10.88 -12.61
CA ARG A 185 -33.77 10.73 -13.94
C ARG A 185 -32.92 11.93 -14.38
N ASP A 186 -33.29 13.15 -13.96
CA ASP A 186 -32.54 14.36 -14.25
C ASP A 186 -31.22 14.46 -13.48
N GLU A 187 -31.17 13.94 -12.26
CA GLU A 187 -29.93 13.87 -11.47
C GLU A 187 -28.94 12.90 -12.12
N ILE A 188 -29.45 11.75 -12.59
CA ILE A 188 -28.66 10.75 -13.32
C ILE A 188 -28.08 11.38 -14.60
N ASN A 189 -28.91 12.09 -15.39
CA ASN A 189 -28.46 12.76 -16.61
C ASN A 189 -27.43 13.86 -16.33
N ASN A 190 -27.60 14.63 -15.26
CA ASN A 190 -26.65 15.67 -14.85
C ASN A 190 -25.29 15.06 -14.44
N ILE A 191 -25.30 13.91 -13.76
CA ILE A 191 -24.10 13.16 -13.41
C ILE A 191 -23.40 12.63 -14.68
N ILE A 192 -24.15 12.05 -15.63
CA ILE A 192 -23.60 11.55 -16.90
C ILE A 192 -22.94 12.69 -17.71
N ASN A 193 -23.59 13.84 -17.82
CA ASN A 193 -23.04 15.00 -18.54
C ASN A 193 -21.77 15.54 -17.88
N LYS A 194 -21.74 15.60 -16.55
CA LYS A 194 -20.51 15.94 -15.81
C LYS A 194 -19.39 14.93 -16.08
N LEU A 195 -19.69 13.64 -16.10
CA LEU A 195 -18.69 12.60 -16.39
C LEU A 195 -18.16 12.68 -17.84
N GLN A 196 -18.99 13.01 -18.82
CA GLN A 196 -18.57 13.19 -20.20
C GLN A 196 -17.65 14.40 -20.38
N THR A 197 -17.97 15.55 -19.76
CA THR A 197 -17.09 16.73 -19.78
C THR A 197 -15.72 16.45 -19.15
N PHE A 198 -15.67 15.72 -18.03
CA PHE A 198 -14.40 15.29 -17.43
C PHE A 198 -13.60 14.36 -18.35
N ARG A 199 -14.26 13.45 -19.07
CA ARG A 199 -13.59 12.54 -20.02
C ARG A 199 -12.96 13.31 -21.19
N THR A 200 -13.63 14.35 -21.68
CA THR A 200 -13.13 15.22 -22.76
C THR A 200 -11.94 16.07 -22.30
N ILE A 201 -12.01 16.62 -21.08
CA ILE A 201 -10.90 17.40 -20.48
C ILE A 201 -9.66 16.51 -20.26
N ILE A 202 -9.84 15.27 -19.78
CA ILE A 202 -8.72 14.35 -19.58
C ILE A 202 -8.08 13.95 -20.92
N LYS A 203 -8.87 13.74 -21.98
CA LYS A 203 -8.33 13.46 -23.33
C LYS A 203 -7.56 14.66 -23.89
N ALA A 204 -7.99 15.89 -23.63
CA ALA A 204 -7.30 17.10 -24.07
C ALA A 204 -5.97 17.35 -23.34
N LEU A 205 -5.83 16.89 -22.09
CA LEU A 205 -4.61 17.04 -21.27
C LEU A 205 -3.54 15.96 -21.51
N VAL A 206 -3.86 14.93 -22.30
CA VAL A 206 -2.96 13.80 -22.60
C VAL A 206 -2.39 13.88 -24.03
N LYS A 207 -2.72 14.93 -24.79
CA LYS A 207 -2.15 15.26 -26.10
C LYS A 207 -1.09 16.35 -25.96
#